data_AF-A0A950L729-F1
#
_entry.id   AF-A0A950L729-F1
#
_cell.length_a   1.000
_cell.length_b   1.000
_cell.length_c   1.000
_cell.angle_alpha   90.00
_cell.angle_beta   90.00
_cell.angle_gamma   90.00
#
_symmetry.space_group_name_H-M   'P 1'
#
loop_
_entity.id
_entity.type
_entity.pdbx_description
1 polymer ?
#
loop_
_entity_poly.entity_id
_entity_poly.type
_entity_poly.pdbx_seq_one_letter_code
_entity_poly.pdbx_strand_id
1 'polypeptide(L)'
;RRFWHYGKDFETVKRQFSRFLFREDMIGAYYGGELIGFIMLGNAGRYGITGQIISSIKHRDKATNNALIAKAVALCEKKHLEYLVYLYWSDDSLAEFKRRCGFEKTRVPRYFVPLTTRGRLGFKLGLHRGWKEALPDQVKTRLKEWRRIWYKSRAE
;
A
#
# COMPACT_ATOMS: atom_id res chain seq x y z
N ARG A 1 13.78 7.20 5.77
CA ARG A 1 13.85 6.04 4.85
C ARG A 1 14.06 6.58 3.43
N ARG A 2 15.04 6.09 2.68
CA ARG A 2 15.25 6.52 1.29
C ARG A 2 14.04 6.10 0.45
N PHE A 3 13.42 7.05 -0.24
CA PHE A 3 12.27 6.76 -1.09
C PHE A 3 12.75 5.99 -2.32
N TRP A 4 12.12 4.84 -2.61
CA TRP A 4 12.56 3.92 -3.67
C TRP A 4 12.64 4.56 -5.07
N HIS A 5 11.84 5.60 -5.33
CA HIS A 5 11.86 6.32 -6.60
C HIS A 5 12.74 7.58 -6.58
N TYR A 6 13.44 7.88 -5.48
CA TYR A 6 14.31 9.04 -5.39
C TYR A 6 15.53 8.91 -6.31
N GLY A 7 15.81 9.94 -7.11
CA GLY A 7 16.93 9.98 -8.05
C GLY A 7 16.69 9.29 -9.39
N LYS A 8 15.47 8.81 -9.67
CA LYS A 8 15.09 8.36 -11.02
C LYS A 8 14.96 9.56 -11.97
N ASP A 9 15.33 9.36 -13.23
CA ASP A 9 15.13 10.34 -14.28
C ASP A 9 13.64 10.52 -14.62
N PHE A 10 13.32 11.67 -15.23
CA PHE A 10 11.96 12.04 -15.59
C PHE A 10 11.30 11.00 -16.51
N GLU A 11 12.00 10.52 -17.54
CA GLU A 11 11.42 9.58 -18.52
C GLU A 11 11.10 8.22 -17.89
N THR A 12 11.93 7.76 -16.95
CA THR A 12 11.64 6.55 -16.16
C THR A 12 10.43 6.72 -15.27
N VAL A 13 10.28 7.87 -14.60
CA VAL A 13 9.09 8.14 -13.76
C VAL A 13 7.85 8.25 -14.64
N LYS A 14 7.92 9.02 -15.73
CA LYS A 14 6.83 9.18 -16.70
C LYS A 14 6.38 7.82 -17.21
N ARG A 15 7.28 6.96 -17.69
CA ARG A 15 6.95 5.60 -18.15
C ARG A 15 6.31 4.73 -17.06
N GLN A 16 6.72 4.87 -15.80
CA GLN A 16 6.18 4.09 -14.69
C GLN A 16 4.76 4.54 -14.30
N PHE A 17 4.51 5.85 -14.31
CA PHE A 17 3.26 6.44 -13.85
C PHE A 17 2.25 6.68 -14.98
N SER A 18 2.69 6.71 -16.24
CA SER A 18 1.81 7.01 -17.38
C SER A 18 0.90 5.84 -17.80
N ARG A 19 1.20 4.62 -17.33
CA ARG A 19 0.55 3.37 -17.79
C ARG A 19 -0.98 3.36 -17.61
N PHE A 20 -1.50 4.13 -16.64
CA PHE A 20 -2.92 4.12 -16.29
C PHE A 20 -3.58 5.51 -16.37
N LEU A 21 -2.93 6.50 -17.00
CA LEU A 21 -3.46 7.87 -17.09
C LEU A 21 -4.86 7.96 -17.71
N PHE A 22 -5.17 7.05 -18.64
CA PHE A 22 -6.47 7.00 -19.30
C PHE A 22 -7.56 6.34 -18.45
N ARG A 23 -7.23 5.76 -17.30
CA ARG A 23 -8.17 5.08 -16.39
C ARG A 23 -8.24 5.71 -15.00
N GLU A 24 -7.35 6.64 -14.70
CA GLU A 24 -7.20 7.24 -13.38
C GLU A 24 -7.26 8.77 -13.47
N ASP A 25 -7.98 9.40 -12.55
CA ASP A 25 -7.90 10.84 -12.37
C ASP A 25 -6.64 11.17 -11.57
N MET A 26 -5.78 12.03 -12.12
CA MET A 26 -4.64 12.58 -11.38
C MET A 26 -5.05 13.89 -10.71
N ILE A 27 -5.01 13.92 -9.38
CA ILE A 27 -5.33 15.09 -8.57
C ILE A 27 -4.02 15.67 -8.06
N GLY A 28 -3.71 16.90 -8.43
CA GLY A 28 -2.55 17.64 -7.93
C GLY A 28 -2.91 18.60 -6.80
N ALA A 29 -2.04 18.69 -5.80
CA ALA A 29 -2.08 19.72 -4.77
C ALA A 29 -1.00 20.77 -5.07
N TYR A 30 -1.41 22.03 -5.17
CA TYR A 30 -0.54 23.14 -5.53
C TYR A 30 -0.48 24.18 -4.41
N TYR A 31 0.70 24.76 -4.19
CA TYR A 31 0.91 25.87 -3.28
C TYR A 31 1.83 26.90 -3.94
N GLY A 32 1.33 28.13 -4.15
CA GLY A 32 2.09 29.17 -4.86
C GLY A 32 2.48 28.80 -6.29
N GLY A 33 1.67 27.98 -6.98
CA GLY A 33 1.95 27.47 -8.32
C GLY A 33 2.87 26.24 -8.36
N GLU A 34 3.53 25.88 -7.25
CA GLU A 34 4.35 24.67 -7.14
C GLU A 34 3.47 23.44 -6.85
N LEU A 35 3.68 22.33 -7.58
CA LEU A 35 3.06 21.05 -7.27
C LEU A 35 3.72 20.45 -6.02
N ILE A 36 2.99 20.40 -4.91
CA ILE A 36 3.49 19.92 -3.62
C ILE A 36 3.04 18.49 -3.29
N GLY A 37 2.20 17.88 -4.11
CA GLY A 37 1.81 16.48 -4.00
C GLY A 37 0.75 16.08 -5.01
N PHE A 38 0.52 14.78 -5.15
CA PHE A 38 -0.53 14.26 -6.02
C PHE A 38 -1.12 12.96 -5.47
N ILE A 39 -2.34 12.65 -5.91
CA ILE A 39 -2.97 11.34 -5.76
C ILE A 39 -3.52 10.88 -7.11
N MET A 40 -3.39 9.60 -7.42
CA MET A 40 -4.08 8.95 -8.54
C MET A 40 -5.33 8.25 -8.02
N LEU A 41 -6.47 8.47 -8.68
CA LEU A 41 -7.76 7.90 -8.31
C LEU A 41 -8.30 7.06 -9.47
N GLY A 42 -8.33 5.75 -9.28
CA GLY A 42 -8.93 4.83 -10.26
C GLY A 42 -10.44 4.68 -10.04
N ASN A 43 -11.19 4.52 -11.13
CA ASN A 43 -12.61 4.18 -11.08
C ASN A 43 -12.80 2.67 -11.29
N ALA A 44 -13.31 1.95 -10.28
CA ALA A 44 -13.60 0.52 -10.32
C ALA A 44 -15.10 0.22 -10.60
N GLY A 45 -15.83 1.18 -11.16
CA GLY A 45 -17.26 1.10 -11.44
C GLY A 45 -18.11 1.46 -10.23
N ARG A 46 -18.01 0.67 -9.17
CA ARG A 46 -18.80 0.87 -7.94
C ARG A 46 -18.09 1.78 -6.92
N TYR A 47 -16.76 1.86 -7.00
CA TYR A 47 -15.95 2.56 -6.01
C TYR A 47 -14.71 3.20 -6.61
N GLY A 48 -14.20 4.22 -5.92
CA GLY A 48 -12.89 4.81 -6.19
C GLY A 48 -11.80 3.98 -5.52
N ILE A 49 -10.66 3.80 -6.18
CA ILE A 49 -9.49 3.14 -5.60
C ILE A 49 -8.30 4.09 -5.59
N THR A 50 -7.67 4.25 -4.43
CA THR A 50 -6.48 5.07 -4.31
C THR A 50 -5.30 4.36 -4.99
N GLY A 51 -4.72 5.00 -5.99
CA GLY A 51 -3.43 4.65 -6.55
C GLY A 51 -2.29 5.21 -5.70
N GLN A 52 -1.28 5.78 -6.35
CA GLN A 52 -0.19 6.43 -5.62
C GLN A 52 -0.67 7.75 -5.00
N ILE A 53 -0.26 7.99 -3.75
CA ILE A 53 -0.39 9.27 -3.06
C ILE A 53 0.99 9.69 -2.55
N ILE A 54 1.50 10.81 -3.04
CA ILE A 54 2.84 11.30 -2.70
C ILE A 54 2.77 12.81 -2.45
N SER A 55 3.37 13.24 -1.35
CA SER A 55 3.55 14.65 -1.00
C SER A 55 5.02 14.99 -0.82
N SER A 56 5.40 16.22 -1.19
CA SER A 56 6.72 16.78 -0.95
C SER A 56 6.99 16.89 0.56
N ILE A 57 8.19 16.47 0.97
CA ILE A 57 8.66 16.62 2.37
C ILE A 57 8.89 18.11 2.70
N LYS A 58 9.24 18.93 1.71
CA LYS A 58 9.44 20.38 1.85
C LYS A 58 8.20 21.10 2.38
N HIS A 59 7.01 20.59 2.07
CA HIS A 59 5.72 21.19 2.44
C HIS A 59 4.91 20.30 3.38
N ARG A 60 5.61 19.58 4.28
CA ARG A 60 4.98 18.63 5.20
C ARG A 60 4.01 19.28 6.20
N ASP A 61 4.25 20.55 6.50
CA ASP A 61 3.44 21.41 7.37
C ASP A 61 2.04 21.72 6.79
N LYS A 62 1.83 21.51 5.49
CA LYS A 62 0.55 21.83 4.81
C LYS A 62 -0.47 20.70 4.78
N ALA A 63 -0.18 19.58 5.45
CA ALA A 63 -1.06 18.41 5.47
C ALA A 63 -1.54 17.97 4.07
N THR A 64 -0.65 18.02 3.07
CA THR A 64 -0.96 17.82 1.65
C THR A 64 -1.77 16.54 1.39
N ASN A 65 -1.42 15.43 2.04
CA ASN A 65 -2.12 14.17 1.87
C ASN A 65 -3.57 14.22 2.38
N ASN A 66 -3.86 14.97 3.45
CA ASN A 66 -5.22 15.18 3.93
C ASN A 66 -6.05 15.92 2.89
N ALA A 67 -5.49 16.98 2.29
CA ALA A 67 -6.16 17.74 1.24
C ALA A 67 -6.41 16.89 -0.01
N LEU A 68 -5.43 16.07 -0.41
CA LEU A 68 -5.58 15.14 -1.54
C LEU A 68 -6.67 14.09 -1.29
N ILE A 69 -6.75 13.52 -0.08
CA ILE A 69 -7.82 12.58 0.29
C ILE A 69 -9.18 13.27 0.29
N ALA A 70 -9.30 14.46 0.88
CA ALA A 70 -10.55 15.21 0.87
C ALA A 70 -11.03 15.49 -0.56
N LYS A 71 -10.12 15.87 -1.47
CA LYS A 71 -10.46 16.08 -2.88
C LYS A 71 -10.82 14.77 -3.59
N ALA A 72 -10.17 13.66 -3.27
CA ALA A 72 -10.50 12.35 -3.82
C ALA A 72 -11.91 11.91 -3.39
N VAL A 73 -12.31 12.15 -2.13
CA VAL A 73 -13.67 11.89 -1.64
C VAL A 73 -14.70 12.73 -2.41
N ALA A 74 -14.46 14.04 -2.55
CA ALA A 74 -15.35 14.91 -3.33
C ALA A 74 -15.49 14.49 -4.80
N LEU A 75 -14.41 13.96 -5.40
CA LEU A 75 -14.47 13.42 -6.77
C LEU A 75 -15.20 12.09 -6.84
N CYS A 76 -15.10 11.23 -5.83
CA CYS A 76 -15.90 10.00 -5.75
C CYS A 76 -17.39 10.33 -5.69
N GLU A 77 -17.77 11.29 -4.85
CA GLU A 77 -19.15 11.77 -4.72
C GLU A 77 -19.68 12.34 -6.03
N LYS A 78 -18.94 13.26 -6.68
CA LYS A 78 -19.28 13.78 -8.02
C LYS A 78 -19.44 12.69 -9.08
N LYS A 79 -18.71 11.58 -8.96
CA LYS A 79 -18.76 10.45 -9.91
C LYS A 79 -19.76 9.36 -9.48
N HIS A 80 -20.55 9.60 -8.45
CA HIS A 80 -21.51 8.64 -7.89
C HIS A 80 -20.88 7.30 -7.49
N LEU A 81 -19.64 7.34 -7.01
CA LEU A 81 -18.95 6.16 -6.46
C LEU A 81 -19.35 5.99 -5.00
N GLU A 82 -19.72 4.77 -4.61
CA GLU A 82 -20.28 4.49 -3.28
C GLU A 82 -19.24 4.59 -2.15
N TYR A 83 -17.98 4.29 -2.45
CA TYR A 83 -16.90 4.26 -1.46
C TYR A 83 -15.53 4.59 -2.08
N LEU A 84 -14.60 5.03 -1.24
CA LEU A 84 -13.19 5.22 -1.57
C LEU A 84 -12.37 4.12 -0.87
N VAL A 85 -11.61 3.35 -1.64
CA VAL A 85 -10.80 2.23 -1.14
C VAL A 85 -9.34 2.62 -1.05
N TYR A 86 -8.78 2.57 0.16
CA TYR A 86 -7.33 2.64 0.38
C TYR A 86 -6.77 1.27 0.72
N LEU A 87 -6.17 0.61 -0.29
CA LEU A 87 -5.59 -0.72 -0.17
C LEU A 87 -4.54 -0.85 0.95
N TYR A 88 -4.42 -2.07 1.46
CA TYR A 88 -3.47 -2.52 2.49
C TYR A 88 -3.62 -1.84 3.84
N TRP A 89 -3.96 -2.61 4.86
CA TRP A 89 -4.05 -2.12 6.22
C TRP A 89 -2.90 -2.71 7.05
N SER A 90 -1.96 -1.85 7.46
CA SER A 90 -0.88 -2.16 8.41
C SER A 90 -1.30 -1.78 9.84
N ASP A 91 -0.49 -2.14 10.83
CA ASP A 91 -0.66 -1.67 12.21
C ASP A 91 0.44 -0.64 12.54
N ASP A 92 0.48 0.45 11.76
CA ASP A 92 1.48 1.53 11.85
C ASP A 92 0.84 2.93 11.69
N SER A 93 1.68 3.97 11.60
CA SER A 93 1.23 5.36 11.46
C SER A 93 0.44 5.63 10.17
N LEU A 94 0.64 4.83 9.12
CA LEU A 94 -0.14 4.96 7.89
C LEU A 94 -1.58 4.50 8.13
N ALA A 95 -1.79 3.46 8.91
CA ALA A 95 -3.13 3.03 9.28
C ALA A 95 -3.83 4.03 10.20
N GLU A 96 -3.10 4.67 11.10
CA GLU A 96 -3.65 5.76 11.93
C GLU A 96 -4.06 6.98 11.06
N PHE A 97 -3.24 7.35 10.08
CA PHE A 97 -3.61 8.36 9.08
C PHE A 97 -4.91 8.00 8.36
N LYS A 98 -5.06 6.74 7.93
CA LYS A 98 -6.28 6.25 7.26
C LYS A 98 -7.50 6.37 8.18
N ARG A 99 -7.40 5.95 9.45
CA ARG A 99 -8.49 6.09 10.43
C ARG A 99 -8.93 7.54 10.61
N ARG A 100 -7.96 8.47 10.75
CA ARG A 100 -8.24 9.91 10.88
C ARG A 100 -8.89 10.53 9.65
N CYS A 101 -8.71 9.92 8.48
CA CYS A 101 -9.39 10.31 7.25
C CYS A 101 -10.75 9.63 7.06
N GLY A 102 -11.24 8.86 8.04
CA GLY A 102 -12.54 8.18 7.98
C GLY A 102 -12.52 6.81 7.28
N PHE A 103 -11.34 6.25 6.97
CA PHE A 103 -11.28 4.90 6.41
C PHE A 103 -11.49 3.84 7.50
N GLU A 104 -12.24 2.80 7.16
CA GLU A 104 -12.50 1.65 8.02
C GLU A 104 -11.77 0.39 7.53
N LYS A 105 -11.27 -0.40 8.48
CA LYS A 105 -10.56 -1.65 8.17
C LYS A 105 -11.56 -2.73 7.77
N THR A 106 -11.57 -3.07 6.49
CA THR A 106 -12.39 -4.17 5.96
C THR A 106 -11.51 -5.36 5.56
N ARG A 107 -11.89 -6.58 5.97
CA ARG A 107 -11.24 -7.81 5.52
C ARG A 107 -11.86 -8.26 4.20
N VAL A 108 -11.03 -8.41 3.18
CA VAL A 108 -11.43 -8.96 1.87
C VAL A 108 -10.75 -10.31 1.64
N PRO A 109 -11.48 -11.33 1.15
CA PRO A 109 -10.85 -12.59 0.80
C PRO A 109 -9.88 -12.39 -0.37
N ARG A 110 -8.73 -13.05 -0.30
CA ARG A 110 -7.73 -13.05 -1.39
C ARG A 110 -7.63 -14.44 -1.98
N TYR A 111 -8.11 -14.59 -3.21
CA TYR A 111 -8.02 -15.83 -3.97
C TYR A 111 -6.82 -15.82 -4.89
N PHE A 112 -6.23 -16.99 -5.14
CA PHE A 112 -5.05 -17.13 -5.99
C PHE A 112 -5.29 -18.23 -7.02
N VAL A 113 -4.96 -17.97 -8.28
CA VAL A 113 -4.88 -18.98 -9.34
C VAL A 113 -3.40 -19.19 -9.67
N PRO A 114 -2.81 -20.37 -9.39
CA PRO A 114 -1.41 -20.62 -9.71
C PRO A 114 -1.24 -20.80 -11.23
N LEU A 115 -0.64 -19.80 -11.89
CA LEU A 115 -0.46 -19.78 -13.34
C LEU A 115 0.75 -20.59 -13.84
N THR A 116 1.63 -21.05 -12.93
CA THR A 116 2.87 -21.76 -13.28
C THR A 116 3.10 -22.95 -12.35
N THR A 117 3.95 -23.89 -12.76
CA THR A 117 4.37 -25.02 -11.92
C THR A 117 5.00 -24.56 -10.60
N ARG A 118 5.83 -23.50 -10.66
CA ARG A 118 6.40 -22.86 -9.47
C ARG A 118 5.32 -22.25 -8.58
N GLY A 119 4.32 -21.59 -9.16
CA GLY A 119 3.17 -21.06 -8.43
C GLY A 119 2.34 -22.15 -7.75
N ARG A 120 2.12 -23.28 -8.44
CA ARG A 120 1.39 -24.43 -7.88
C ARG A 120 2.16 -25.05 -6.70
N LEU A 121 3.47 -25.21 -6.84
CA LEU A 121 4.32 -25.68 -5.73
C LEU A 121 4.31 -24.69 -4.56
N GLY A 122 4.45 -23.39 -4.83
CA GLY A 122 4.39 -22.37 -3.79
C GLY A 122 3.03 -22.28 -3.09
N PHE A 123 1.94 -22.59 -3.80
CA PHE A 123 0.62 -22.69 -3.19
C PHE A 123 0.52 -23.91 -2.28
N LYS A 124 0.96 -25.09 -2.75
CA LYS A 124 1.02 -26.33 -1.95
C LYS A 124 1.86 -26.17 -0.68
N LEU A 125 2.97 -25.45 -0.77
CA LEU A 125 3.87 -25.16 0.35
C LEU A 125 3.42 -23.98 1.22
N GLY A 126 2.29 -23.33 0.93
CA GLY A 126 1.81 -22.18 1.72
C GLY A 126 2.63 -20.89 1.58
N LEU A 127 3.60 -20.81 0.66
CA LEU A 127 4.49 -19.66 0.48
C LEU A 127 3.75 -18.35 0.14
N HIS A 128 2.57 -18.45 -0.47
CA HIS A 128 1.70 -17.32 -0.78
C HIS A 128 1.17 -16.57 0.46
N ARG A 129 1.22 -17.21 1.64
CA ARG A 129 0.84 -16.60 2.93
C ARG A 129 2.03 -15.99 3.68
N GLY A 130 3.22 -16.07 3.08
CA GLY A 130 4.48 -15.64 3.67
C GLY A 130 5.32 -16.82 4.17
N TRP A 131 6.64 -16.63 4.18
CA TRP A 131 7.60 -17.69 4.51
C TRP A 131 7.39 -18.30 5.91
N LYS A 132 6.90 -17.50 6.87
CA LYS A 132 6.60 -17.96 8.23
C LYS A 132 5.44 -18.94 8.26
N GLU A 133 4.40 -18.68 7.47
CA GLU A 133 3.21 -19.52 7.41
C GLU A 133 3.44 -20.78 6.57
N ALA A 134 4.41 -20.75 5.67
CA ALA A 134 4.84 -21.89 4.86
C ALA A 134 5.63 -22.96 5.63
N LEU A 135 6.19 -22.61 6.79
CA LEU A 135 6.95 -23.58 7.60
C LEU A 135 6.00 -24.57 8.28
N PRO A 136 6.25 -25.89 8.18
CA PRO A 136 5.55 -26.90 8.97
C PRO A 136 5.69 -26.60 10.47
N ASP A 137 4.65 -26.89 11.26
CA ASP A 137 4.65 -26.56 12.69
C ASP A 137 5.77 -27.26 13.47
N GLN A 138 6.16 -28.47 13.05
CA GLN A 138 7.31 -29.19 13.61
C GLN A 138 8.61 -28.37 13.50
N VAL A 139 8.84 -27.71 12.36
CA VAL A 139 10.02 -26.87 12.13
C VAL A 139 9.92 -25.59 12.95
N LYS A 140 8.74 -24.96 13.02
CA LYS A 140 8.53 -23.77 13.86
C LYS A 140 8.81 -24.06 15.33
N THR A 141 8.35 -25.19 15.86
CA THR A 141 8.55 -25.59 17.25
C THR A 141 10.02 -25.78 17.55
N ARG A 142 10.75 -26.51 16.71
CA ARG A 142 12.21 -26.67 16.87
C ARG A 142 12.95 -25.34 16.80
N LEU A 143 12.65 -24.47 15.83
CA LEU A 143 13.28 -23.14 15.75
C LEU A 143 13.01 -22.28 16.98
N LYS A 144 11.80 -22.35 17.56
CA LYS A 144 11.46 -21.66 18.82
C LYS A 144 12.27 -22.21 20.00
N GLU A 145 12.43 -23.54 20.09
CA GLU A 145 13.24 -24.18 21.13
C GLU A 145 14.71 -23.79 21.03
N TRP A 146 15.29 -23.81 19.83
CA TRP A 146 16.68 -23.41 19.59
C TRP A 146 16.89 -21.94 19.93
N ARG A 147 15.95 -21.08 19.54
CA ARG A 147 15.97 -19.66 19.92
C ARG A 147 15.91 -19.48 21.44
N ARG A 148 15.13 -20.29 22.15
CA ARG A 148 15.06 -20.26 23.62
C ARG A 148 16.39 -20.68 24.26
N ILE A 149 17.04 -21.72 23.74
CA ILE A 149 18.36 -22.16 24.21
C ILE A 149 19.40 -21.05 24.00
N TRP A 150 19.41 -20.45 22.82
CA TRP A 150 20.35 -19.37 22.47
C TRP A 150 20.17 -18.09 23.29
N TYR A 151 18.92 -17.71 23.65
CA TYR A 151 18.72 -16.58 24.55
C TYR A 151 19.18 -16.88 25.97
N LYS A 152 18.98 -18.11 26.47
CA LYS A 152 19.49 -18.51 27.79
C LYS A 152 21.02 -18.46 27.82
N SER A 153 21.69 -18.93 26.77
CA SER A 153 23.15 -18.89 26.67
C SER A 153 23.76 -17.50 26.45
N ARG A 154 22.95 -16.43 26.35
CA ARG A 154 23.42 -15.04 26.29
C ARG A 154 22.99 -14.21 27.51
N ALA A 155 22.20 -14.82 28.40
CA ALA A 155 21.74 -14.20 29.66
C ALA A 155 22.58 -14.67 30.86
N GLU A 156 23.48 -15.64 30.65
CA GLU A 156 24.64 -15.97 31.47
C GLU A 156 25.89 -15.30 30.87
#